data_AF-A0A920NF61-F1
#
_entry.id   AF-A0A920NF61-F1
#
_cell.length_a   1.000
_cell.length_b   1.000
_cell.length_c   1.000
_cell.angle_alpha   90.00
_cell.angle_beta   90.00
_cell.angle_gamma   90.00
#
_symmetry.space_group_name_H-M   'P 1'
#
loop_
_entity.id
_entity.type
_entity.pdbx_description
1 polymer ?
#
loop_
_entity_poly.entity_id
_entity_poly.type
_entity_poly.pdbx_seq_one_letter_code
_entity_poly.pdbx_strand_id
1 'polypeptide(L)' 'MSVLLIAEHNNKEVKPFTLNAITAASQIDQDLHVLVIGNKAEAVVKSISEIPNVKKGFFILTMKFMKIIYQKILLQ' A
#
# COMPACT_ATOMS: atom_id res chain seq x y z
N MET A 1 3.55 10.18 -16.55
CA MET A 1 2.91 10.62 -15.28
C MET A 1 3.29 9.60 -14.22
N SER A 2 2.80 9.67 -12.98
CA SER A 2 3.02 8.59 -12.02
C SER A 2 1.71 8.23 -11.33
N VAL A 3 1.55 6.94 -11.01
CA VAL A 3 0.36 6.42 -10.32
C VAL A 3 0.76 5.98 -8.91
N LEU A 4 0.06 6.50 -7.91
CA LEU A 4 0.18 6.05 -6.53
C LEU A 4 -1.07 5.25 -6.16
N LEU A 5 -0.90 3.96 -5.92
CA LEU A 5 -1.94 3.03 -5.50
C LEU A 5 -1.81 2.73 -4.01
N ILE A 6 -2.90 2.85 -3.26
CA ILE A 6 -2.95 2.43 -1.86
C ILE A 6 -3.42 0.98 -1.81
N ALA A 7 -2.59 0.10 -1.24
CA ALA A 7 -2.91 -1.32 -1.17
C ALA A 7 -3.81 -1.63 0.03
N GLU A 8 -4.99 -2.18 -0.23
CA GLU A 8 -5.85 -2.68 0.84
C GLU A 8 -5.43 -4.09 1.26
N HIS A 9 -5.36 -4.33 2.57
CA HIS A 9 -4.87 -5.56 3.18
C HIS A 9 -5.43 -5.75 4.60
N ASN A 10 -5.22 -6.93 5.18
CA ASN A 10 -5.57 -7.24 6.58
C ASN A 10 -4.34 -7.41 7.49
N ASN A 11 -3.18 -6.87 7.09
CA ASN A 11 -1.84 -7.02 7.68
C ASN A 11 -1.19 -8.40 7.49
N LYS A 12 -1.95 -9.42 7.06
CA LYS A 12 -1.40 -10.74 6.74
C LYS A 12 -1.27 -10.93 5.23
N GLU A 13 -2.31 -10.54 4.49
CA GLU A 13 -2.40 -10.71 3.06
C GLU A 13 -3.01 -9.48 2.37
N VAL A 14 -2.68 -9.31 1.09
CA VAL A 14 -3.29 -8.28 0.25
C VAL A 14 -4.70 -8.73 -0.15
N LYS A 15 -5.66 -7.81 -0.18
CA LYS A 15 -7.01 -8.16 -0.64
C LYS A 15 -7.03 -8.37 -2.17
N PRO A 16 -7.82 -9.32 -2.71
CA PRO A 16 -7.79 -9.65 -4.14
C PRO A 16 -8.06 -8.47 -5.08
N PHE A 17 -8.95 -7.53 -4.70
CA PHE A 17 -9.23 -6.37 -5.55
C PHE A 17 -8.07 -5.38 -5.66
N THR A 18 -7.13 -5.38 -4.70
CA THR A 18 -5.90 -4.61 -4.81
C THR A 18 -5.08 -5.07 -6.01
N LEU A 19 -5.09 -6.37 -6.32
CA LEU A 19 -4.41 -6.91 -7.50
C LEU A 19 -5.06 -6.41 -8.80
N ASN A 20 -6.39 -6.39 -8.86
CA ASN A 20 -7.13 -5.83 -10.00
C ASN A 20 -6.79 -4.34 -10.18
N ALA A 21 -6.72 -3.58 -9.08
CA ALA A 21 -6.35 -2.18 -9.11
C ALA A 21 -4.90 -1.97 -9.59
N ILE A 22 -3.96 -2.84 -9.20
CA ILE A 22 -2.58 -2.82 -9.69
C ILE A 22 -2.54 -3.07 -11.20
N THR A 23 -3.27 -4.07 -11.69
CA THR A 23 -3.36 -4.34 -13.13
C THR A 23 -3.92 -3.13 -13.87
N ALA A 24 -5.03 -2.54 -13.42
CA ALA A 24 -5.60 -1.36 -14.05
C ALA A 24 -4.63 -0.15 -14.00
N ALA A 25 -4.00 0.09 -12.86
CA ALA A 25 -3.03 1.17 -12.69
C ALA A 25 -1.82 1.02 -13.64
N SER A 26 -1.33 -0.20 -13.84
CA SER A 26 -0.23 -0.50 -14.77
C SER A 26 -0.57 -0.26 -16.25
N GLN A 27 -1.87 -0.25 -16.60
CA GLN A 27 -2.34 0.11 -17.94
C GLN A 27 -2.45 1.63 -18.15
N ILE A 28 -2.58 2.40 -17.07
CA ILE A 28 -2.63 3.87 -17.11
C ILE A 28 -1.23 4.44 -17.29
N ASP A 29 -0.26 3.95 -16.50
CA ASP A 29 1.13 4.36 -16.58
C ASP A 29 2.05 3.22 -16.11
N GLN A 30 3.25 3.12 -16.68
CA GLN A 30 4.26 2.16 -16.24
C GLN A 30 4.98 2.62 -14.96
N ASP A 31 4.82 3.89 -14.57
CA ASP A 31 5.38 4.44 -13.34
C ASP A 31 4.43 4.25 -12.13
N LEU A 32 4.31 2.99 -11.72
CA LEU A 32 3.41 2.57 -10.63
C LEU A 32 4.15 2.42 -9.29
N HIS A 33 3.66 3.17 -8.31
CA HIS A 33 4.03 3.09 -6.90
C HIS A 33 2.89 2.52 -6.06
N VAL A 34 3.21 1.64 -5.12
CA VAL A 34 2.22 1.04 -4.22
C VAL A 34 2.55 1.41 -2.77
N LEU A 35 1.59 2.00 -2.07
CA LEU A 35 1.69 2.37 -0.66
C LEU A 35 0.95 1.34 0.20
N VAL A 36 1.68 0.71 1.13
CA VAL A 36 1.13 -0.21 2.12
C VAL A 36 1.15 0.46 3.49
N ILE A 37 0.00 0.53 4.16
CA ILE A 37 -0.16 1.18 5.45
C ILE A 37 -0.70 0.16 6.44
N GLY A 38 0.16 -0.35 7.32
CA GLY A 38 -0.22 -1.41 8.23
C GLY A 38 0.72 -1.57 9.40
N ASN A 39 0.26 -2.31 10.42
CA ASN A 39 1.10 -2.73 11.53
C ASN A 39 1.45 -4.20 11.33
N LYS A 40 2.74 -4.55 11.38
CA LYS A 40 3.22 -5.92 11.14
C LYS A 40 2.75 -6.48 9.79
N ALA A 41 2.88 -5.69 8.74
CA ALA A 41 2.41 -6.03 7.39
C ALA A 41 3.54 -6.51 6.46
N GLU A 42 4.65 -7.01 7.00
CA GLU A 42 5.84 -7.40 6.25
C GLU A 42 5.53 -8.47 5.17
N ALA A 43 4.61 -9.38 5.47
CA ALA A 43 4.13 -10.37 4.51
C ALA A 43 3.42 -9.72 3.31
N VAL A 44 2.59 -8.70 3.56
CA VAL A 44 1.89 -7.93 2.52
C VAL A 44 2.90 -7.16 1.67
N VAL A 45 3.84 -6.48 2.32
CA VAL A 45 4.94 -5.75 1.68
C VAL A 45 5.71 -6.65 0.70
N LYS A 46 6.08 -7.85 1.18
CA LYS A 46 6.78 -8.83 0.37
C LYS A 46 5.93 -9.26 -0.83
N SER A 47 4.67 -9.64 -0.61
CA SER A 47 3.78 -10.07 -1.69
C SER A 47 3.61 -9.02 -2.79
N ILE A 48 3.53 -7.74 -2.43
CA ILE A 48 3.37 -6.65 -3.39
C ILE A 48 4.67 -6.38 -4.15
N SER A 49 5.82 -6.51 -3.48
CA SER A 49 7.13 -6.31 -4.12
C SER A 49 7.47 -7.38 -5.17
N GLU A 50 6.81 -8.53 -5.11
CA GLU A 50 6.96 -9.62 -6.08
C GLU A 50 6.06 -9.42 -7.32
N ILE A 51 5.15 -8.44 -7.31
CA ILE A 51 4.25 -8.18 -8.44
C ILE A 51 5.03 -7.46 -9.55
N PRO A 52 5.01 -7.99 -10.79
CA PRO A 52 5.61 -7.32 -11.94
C PRO A 52 5.10 -5.88 -12.11
N ASN A 53 5.97 -4.98 -12.57
CA ASN A 53 5.67 -3.57 -12.85
C ASN A 53 5.48 -2.66 -11.63
N VAL A 54 5.62 -3.15 -10.39
CA VAL A 54 5.68 -2.29 -9.18
C VAL A 54 7.11 -1.79 -8.98
N LYS A 55 7.38 -0.51 -9.28
CA LYS A 55 8.76 0.04 -9.32
C LYS A 55 9.36 0.36 -7.95
N LYS A 56 8.54 0.67 -6.95
CA LYS A 56 8.96 0.87 -5.56
C LYS A 56 7.72 0.95 -4.68
N GLY A 57 7.54 -0.03 -3.81
CA GLY A 57 6.55 0.05 -2.75
C GLY A 57 7.05 0.96 -1.63
N PHE A 58 6.25 1.96 -1.25
CA PHE A 58 6.48 2.68 0.00
C PHE A 58 5.75 1.92 1.10
N PHE A 59 6.48 1.52 2.15
CA PHE A 59 5.95 0.68 3.21
C PHE A 59 5.97 1.44 4.53
N ILE A 60 4.80 1.72 5.08
CA ILE A 60 4.68 2.34 6.41
C ILE A 60 4.29 1.25 7.39
N LEU A 61 5.30 0.66 8.03
CA LEU A 61 5.18 -0.37 9.06
C LEU A 61 5.24 0.29 10.44
N THR A 62 4.20 0.98 10.90
CA THR A 62 4.28 1.60 12.24
C THR A 62 2.95 1.70 12.99
N MET A 63 2.99 1.38 14.30
CA MET A 63 2.04 1.87 15.30
C MET A 63 2.05 3.41 15.45
N LYS A 64 3.12 4.08 14.96
CA LYS A 64 3.29 5.54 15.04
C LYS A 64 2.34 6.31 14.12
N PHE A 65 2.05 5.81 12.92
CA PHE A 65 1.14 6.49 11.99
C PHE A 65 -0.30 6.51 12.51
N MET A 66 -0.74 5.40 13.11
CA MET A 66 -2.06 5.32 13.75
C MET A 66 -2.16 6.30 14.91
N LYS A 67 -1.11 6.47 15.73
CA LYS A 67 -1.03 7.49 16.78
C LYS A 67 -1.17 8.92 16.22
N ILE A 68 -0.51 9.25 15.12
CA ILE A 68 -0.58 10.59 14.50
C ILE A 68 -1.98 10.87 13.95
N ILE A 69 -2.61 9.88 13.29
CA ILE A 69 -3.98 10.00 12.78
C ILE A 69 -4.97 10.12 13.95
N TYR A 70 -4.88 9.25 14.95
CA TYR A 70 -5.73 9.34 16.15
C TYR A 70 -5.58 10.69 16.84
N GLN A 71 -4.34 11.17 17.02
CA GLN A 71 -4.07 12.41 17.72
C GLN A 71 -4.50 13.64 16.91
N LYS A 72 -4.53 13.57 15.57
CA LYS A 72 -5.08 14.65 14.72
C LYS A 72 -6.60 14.61 14.57
N ILE A 73 -7.23 13.44 14.63
CA ILE A 73 -8.69 13.28 14.50
C ILE A 73 -9.41 13.49 15.84
N LEU A 74 -8.80 13.11 16.96
CA LEU A 74 -9.42 13.19 18.30
C LEU A 74 -9.16 14.52 19.03
N LEU A 75 -8.25 15.38 18.51
CA LEU A 75 -7.93 16.71 19.07
C LEU A 75 -8.43 17.86 18.17
N GLN A 76 -9.39 17.59 17.27
CA GLN A 76 -10.23 18.62 16.68
C GLN A 76 -11.62 18.59 17.30
#